data_AF-A0A0M2PYM5-F1
#
_entry.id   AF-A0A0M2PYM5-F1
#
_cell.length_a   1.000
_cell.length_b   1.000
_cell.length_c   1.000
_cell.angle_alpha   90.00
_cell.angle_beta   90.00
_cell.angle_gamma   90.00
#
_symmetry.space_group_name_H-M   'P 1'
#
loop_
_entity.id
_entity.type
_entity.pdbx_description
1 polymer ?
#
loop_
_entity_poly.entity_id
_entity_poly.type
_entity_poly.pdbx_seq_one_letter_code
_entity_poly.pdbx_strand_id
1 'polypeptide(L)'
;MSQNLDLNELRRIVLETQNMGEDLPSDPSRQVYVDRKGNIVLNPNTEERRTLSQVPLKLWASLSGDRQIVASRFPRNTTEQVIGGVRGWLYNITSALGDLYTLFAYNDGSQYQVLVVFPEVAGRVGAHDAHLFSNGCICFGSGGGLPTLEQAYAKSVLWTAGFSAYVRTGNFQFSNNN
;
A
#
# COMPACT_ATOMS: atom_id res chain seq x y z
N MET A 1 -16.86 33.19 18.28
CA MET A 1 -15.60 33.60 17.66
C MET A 1 -14.85 32.34 17.29
N SER A 2 -14.59 32.07 16.01
CA SER A 2 -13.72 30.95 15.64
C SER A 2 -12.30 31.32 16.08
N GLN A 3 -11.70 30.52 16.97
CA GLN A 3 -10.26 30.60 17.15
C GLN A 3 -9.62 30.38 15.77
N ASN A 4 -8.76 31.31 15.35
CA ASN A 4 -7.95 31.09 14.16
C ASN A 4 -7.04 29.90 14.46
N LEU A 5 -7.25 28.80 13.74
CA LEU A 5 -6.39 27.63 13.79
C LEU A 5 -4.98 28.04 13.35
N ASP A 6 -3.99 27.84 14.22
CA ASP A 6 -2.59 27.98 13.84
C ASP A 6 -2.14 26.73 13.07
N LEU A 7 -1.99 26.89 11.76
CA LEU A 7 -1.56 25.81 10.86
C LEU A 7 -0.10 25.41 11.07
N ASN A 8 0.74 26.29 11.60
CA ASN A 8 2.13 25.94 11.92
C ASN A 8 2.18 25.04 13.14
N GLU A 9 1.35 25.34 14.15
CA GLU A 9 1.23 24.51 15.34
C GLU A 9 0.62 23.14 15.02
N LEU A 10 -0.46 23.11 14.22
CA LEU A 10 -1.02 21.85 13.72
C LEU A 10 0.03 21.02 12.97
N ARG A 11 0.81 21.66 12.08
CA ARG A 11 1.88 20.99 11.33
C ARG A 11 2.95 20.43 12.27
N ARG A 12 3.37 21.20 13.28
CA ARG A 12 4.36 20.77 14.28
C ARG A 12 3.88 19.52 15.01
N ILE A 13 2.65 19.53 15.54
CA ILE A 13 2.03 18.41 16.26
C ILE A 13 1.98 17.15 15.40
N VAL A 14 1.53 17.27 14.15
CA VAL A 14 1.43 16.14 13.21
C VAL A 14 2.80 15.54 12.94
N LEU A 15 3.80 16.37 12.60
CA LEU A 15 5.14 15.88 12.25
C LEU A 15 5.87 15.26 13.45
N GLU A 16 5.77 15.84 14.63
CA GLU A 16 6.35 15.28 15.85
C GLU A 16 5.73 13.92 16.19
N THR A 17 4.40 13.82 16.15
CA THR A 17 3.69 12.56 16.45
C THR A 17 4.03 11.47 15.43
N GLN A 18 4.15 11.84 14.15
CA GLN A 18 4.60 10.94 13.09
C GLN A 18 6.04 10.43 13.30
N ASN A 19 6.96 11.30 13.73
CA ASN A 19 8.33 10.91 14.05
C ASN A 19 8.40 9.92 15.23
N MET A 20 7.43 9.98 16.14
CA MET A 20 7.31 9.06 17.28
C MET A 20 6.59 7.75 16.91
N GLY A 21 5.99 7.65 15.71
CA GLY A 21 5.26 6.46 15.26
C GLY A 21 3.95 6.20 16.00
N GLU A 22 3.37 7.22 16.63
CA GLU A 22 2.13 7.11 17.40
C GLU A 22 0.90 7.37 16.53
N ASP A 23 -0.18 6.63 16.75
CA ASP A 23 -1.46 6.83 16.03
C ASP A 23 -2.38 7.81 16.78
N LEU A 24 -2.67 7.51 18.04
CA LEU A 24 -3.46 8.37 18.93
C LEU A 24 -2.57 8.77 20.12
N PRO A 25 -1.88 9.93 20.08
CA PRO A 25 -0.98 10.32 21.16
C PRO A 25 -1.75 10.51 22.47
N SER A 26 -1.18 10.03 23.57
CA SER A 26 -1.75 10.21 24.92
C SER A 26 -1.42 11.58 25.51
N ASP A 27 -0.37 12.24 25.01
CA ASP A 27 0.03 13.59 25.41
C ASP A 27 -0.99 14.62 24.89
N PRO A 28 -1.69 15.33 25.79
CA PRO A 28 -2.69 16.33 25.41
C PRO A 28 -2.20 17.41 24.45
N SER A 29 -0.91 17.77 24.52
CA SER A 29 -0.31 18.80 23.66
C SER A 29 -0.11 18.36 22.21
N ARG A 30 -0.22 17.05 21.94
CA ARG A 30 -0.08 16.44 20.62
C ARG A 30 -1.39 15.89 20.07
N GLN A 31 -2.50 16.06 20.78
CA GLN A 31 -3.80 15.59 20.35
C GLN A 31 -4.47 16.61 19.41
N VAL A 32 -4.88 16.12 18.24
CA VAL A 32 -5.69 16.89 17.29
C VAL A 32 -7.11 16.34 17.32
N TYR A 33 -8.08 17.23 17.36
CA TYR A 33 -9.49 16.88 17.39
C TYR A 33 -10.26 17.53 16.24
N VAL A 34 -11.43 16.98 15.93
CA VAL A 34 -12.42 17.59 15.06
C VAL A 34 -13.79 17.67 15.73
N ASP A 35 -14.48 18.78 15.54
CA ASP A 35 -15.84 18.98 16.02
C ASP A 35 -16.90 18.42 15.04
N ARG A 36 -18.18 18.44 15.45
CA ARG A 36 -19.31 17.97 14.62
C ARG A 36 -19.55 18.80 13.35
N LYS A 37 -18.89 19.95 13.21
CA LYS A 37 -18.97 20.84 12.05
C LYS A 37 -17.76 20.68 11.13
N GLY A 38 -16.81 19.79 11.47
CA GLY A 38 -15.59 19.56 10.69
C GLY A 38 -14.47 20.56 10.97
N ASN A 39 -14.56 21.36 12.04
CA ASN A 39 -13.49 22.27 12.43
C ASN A 39 -12.42 21.52 13.22
N ILE A 40 -11.16 21.81 12.95
CA ILE A 40 -10.02 21.30 13.73
C ILE A 40 -9.96 22.07 15.05
N VAL A 41 -9.84 21.33 16.16
CA VAL A 41 -9.74 21.86 17.52
C VAL A 41 -8.43 21.39 18.13
N LEU A 42 -7.61 22.34 18.59
CA LEU A 42 -6.37 22.09 19.32
C LEU A 42 -6.55 22.47 20.78
N ASN A 43 -5.91 21.74 21.69
CA ASN A 43 -5.96 21.99 23.14
C ASN A 43 -7.38 22.17 23.73
N PRO A 44 -8.37 21.32 23.38
CA PRO A 44 -9.69 21.43 23.98
C PRO A 44 -9.63 21.14 25.49
N ASN A 45 -10.53 21.79 26.22
CA ASN A 45 -10.72 21.50 27.64
C ASN A 45 -11.33 20.10 27.84
N THR A 46 -11.32 19.61 29.08
CA THR A 46 -11.75 18.24 29.39
C THR A 46 -13.20 17.95 29.04
N GLU A 47 -14.10 18.94 29.13
CA GLU A 47 -15.51 18.77 28.79
C GLU A 47 -15.71 18.73 27.26
N GLU A 48 -15.02 19.61 26.53
CA GLU A 48 -15.03 19.64 25.07
C GLU A 48 -14.56 18.31 24.48
N ARG A 49 -13.46 17.74 25.01
CA ARG A 49 -12.91 16.45 24.54
C ARG A 49 -13.93 15.32 24.50
N ARG A 50 -14.90 15.30 25.43
CA ARG A 50 -15.96 14.27 25.47
C ARG A 50 -16.89 14.31 24.27
N THR A 51 -16.90 15.42 23.53
CA THR A 51 -17.79 15.67 22.40
C THR A 51 -17.07 15.75 21.05
N LEU A 52 -15.74 15.62 21.06
CA LEU A 52 -14.87 15.74 19.90
C LEU A 52 -14.36 14.36 19.44
N SER A 53 -14.05 14.24 18.15
CA SER A 53 -13.38 13.06 17.60
C SER A 53 -11.88 13.32 17.52
N GLN A 54 -11.07 12.43 18.10
CA GLN A 54 -9.62 12.51 17.98
C GLN A 54 -9.17 12.08 16.57
N VAL A 55 -8.23 12.83 15.98
CA VAL A 55 -7.66 12.56 14.66
C VAL A 55 -6.49 11.57 14.81
N PRO A 56 -6.50 10.43 14.11
CA PRO A 56 -5.33 9.56 14.01
C PRO A 56 -4.19 10.29 13.29
N LEU A 57 -3.01 10.33 13.92
CA LEU A 57 -1.85 11.09 13.46
C LEU A 57 -0.69 10.22 12.95
N LYS A 58 -0.89 8.90 12.81
CA LYS A 58 0.13 8.05 12.20
C LYS A 58 0.52 8.54 10.80
N LEU A 59 1.69 8.11 10.34
CA LEU A 59 2.11 8.35 8.97
C LEU A 59 1.01 7.87 8.00
N TRP A 60 0.65 8.75 7.07
CA TRP A 60 0.06 8.33 5.80
C TRP A 60 1.03 7.35 5.14
N ALA A 61 0.55 6.38 4.36
CA ALA A 61 1.36 5.29 3.77
C ALA A 61 2.81 5.72 3.50
N SER A 62 3.74 5.21 4.31
CA SER A 62 5.09 5.77 4.42
C SER A 62 5.97 5.33 3.25
N LEU A 63 6.21 6.24 2.30
CA LEU A 63 7.14 6.03 1.18
C LEU A 63 8.59 5.80 1.62
N SER A 64 8.99 6.28 2.82
CA SER A 64 10.34 6.05 3.35
C SER A 64 10.56 4.61 3.81
N GLY A 65 9.53 3.98 4.37
CA GLY A 65 9.55 2.54 4.70
C GLY A 65 9.69 1.69 3.44
N ASP A 66 8.93 2.02 2.39
CA ASP A 66 8.98 1.29 1.12
C ASP A 66 10.36 1.34 0.46
N ARG A 67 11.01 2.50 0.44
CA ARG A 67 12.38 2.63 -0.10
C ARG A 67 13.38 1.72 0.60
N GLN A 68 13.29 1.61 1.92
CA GLN A 68 14.15 0.72 2.71
C GLN A 68 13.85 -0.76 2.42
N ILE A 69 12.57 -1.12 2.31
CA ILE A 69 12.15 -2.48 1.93
C ILE A 69 12.68 -2.81 0.54
N VAL A 70 12.49 -1.95 -0.45
CA VAL A 70 13.00 -2.15 -1.81
C VAL A 70 14.51 -2.31 -1.80
N ALA A 71 15.25 -1.41 -1.14
CA ALA A 71 16.70 -1.48 -1.09
C ALA A 71 17.24 -2.78 -0.46
N SER A 72 16.49 -3.40 0.46
CA SER A 72 16.94 -4.57 1.23
C SER A 72 16.34 -5.91 0.77
N ARG A 73 15.18 -5.92 0.10
CA ARG A 73 14.42 -7.14 -0.23
C ARG A 73 14.19 -7.35 -1.72
N PHE A 74 14.10 -6.29 -2.51
CA PHE A 74 13.76 -6.40 -3.92
C PHE A 74 14.99 -6.70 -4.79
N PRO A 75 14.80 -7.17 -6.03
CA PRO A 75 15.90 -7.34 -6.96
C PRO A 75 16.58 -6.01 -7.25
N ARG A 76 17.90 -6.04 -7.49
CA ARG A 76 18.71 -4.84 -7.76
C ARG A 76 18.29 -4.05 -9.01
N ASN A 77 17.47 -4.65 -9.88
CA ASN A 77 16.91 -4.00 -11.07
C ASN A 77 15.63 -3.19 -10.79
N THR A 78 15.22 -3.07 -9.52
CA THR A 78 14.00 -2.36 -9.15
C THR A 78 14.19 -0.85 -9.28
N THR A 79 13.25 -0.17 -9.94
CA THR A 79 13.26 1.28 -10.10
C THR A 79 11.95 1.90 -9.60
N GLU A 80 12.04 3.05 -8.95
CA GLU A 80 10.86 3.84 -8.62
C GLU A 80 10.33 4.51 -9.89
N GLN A 81 9.03 4.37 -10.17
CA GLN A 81 8.38 4.93 -11.35
C GLN A 81 7.08 5.64 -10.96
N VAL A 82 6.69 6.63 -11.76
CA VAL A 82 5.36 7.26 -11.68
C VAL A 82 4.66 7.03 -13.00
N ILE A 83 3.60 6.22 -12.99
CA ILE A 83 2.85 5.82 -14.18
C ILE A 83 1.40 6.23 -13.98
N GLY A 84 0.84 7.05 -14.87
CA GLY A 84 -0.56 7.50 -14.76
C GLY A 84 -0.87 8.25 -13.46
N GLY A 85 0.13 8.93 -12.86
CA GLY A 85 0.00 9.60 -11.57
C GLY A 85 0.15 8.69 -10.34
N VAL A 86 0.28 7.37 -10.53
CA VAL A 86 0.52 6.40 -9.47
C VAL A 86 2.01 6.14 -9.33
N ARG A 87 2.54 6.36 -8.12
CA ARG A 87 3.93 6.06 -7.76
C ARG A 87 4.04 4.60 -7.32
N GLY A 88 5.07 3.92 -7.80
CA GLY A 88 5.34 2.52 -7.43
C GLY A 88 6.72 2.06 -7.86
N TRP A 89 6.90 0.75 -7.87
CA TRP A 89 8.17 0.07 -8.07
C TRP A 89 8.08 -0.89 -9.24
N LEU A 90 8.86 -0.63 -10.29
CA LEU A 90 8.98 -1.49 -11.46
C LEU A 90 10.20 -2.41 -11.30
N TYR A 91 10.02 -3.71 -11.46
CA TYR A 91 11.08 -4.70 -11.28
C TYR A 91 10.91 -5.88 -12.22
N ASN A 92 12.02 -6.56 -12.52
CA ASN A 92 12.01 -7.76 -13.35
C ASN A 92 12.36 -9.00 -12.52
N ILE A 93 11.62 -10.08 -12.75
CA ILE A 93 11.85 -11.40 -12.15
C ILE A 93 11.96 -12.42 -13.27
N THR A 94 12.94 -13.30 -13.17
CA THR A 94 12.94 -14.56 -13.94
C THR A 94 12.34 -15.63 -13.04
N SER A 95 11.26 -16.27 -13.47
CA SER A 95 10.63 -17.34 -12.68
C SER A 95 11.53 -18.57 -12.60
N ALA A 96 11.21 -19.49 -11.69
CA ALA A 96 11.94 -20.76 -11.55
C ALA A 96 11.95 -21.61 -12.84
N LEU A 97 11.04 -21.34 -13.78
CA LEU A 97 10.94 -22.02 -15.08
C LEU A 97 11.59 -21.23 -16.23
N GLY A 98 12.31 -20.15 -15.91
CA GLY A 98 13.09 -19.36 -16.86
C GLY A 98 12.33 -18.26 -17.60
N ASP A 99 11.06 -18.03 -17.30
CA ASP A 99 10.29 -16.97 -17.97
C ASP A 99 10.55 -15.62 -17.32
N LEU A 100 10.70 -14.58 -18.15
CA LEU A 100 10.88 -13.22 -17.70
C LEU A 100 9.53 -12.54 -17.45
N TYR A 101 9.45 -11.83 -16.32
CA TYR A 101 8.32 -10.99 -15.96
C TYR A 101 8.80 -9.59 -15.64
N THR A 102 8.01 -8.59 -16.03
CA THR A 102 8.11 -7.22 -15.53
C THR A 102 6.85 -6.92 -14.73
N LEU A 103 7.03 -6.50 -13.50
CA LEU A 103 5.96 -6.28 -12.53
C LEU A 103 6.04 -4.85 -11.98
N PHE A 104 4.89 -4.28 -11.66
CA PHE A 104 4.78 -2.96 -11.04
C PHE A 104 4.00 -3.07 -9.72
N ALA A 105 4.69 -2.88 -8.59
CA ALA A 105 4.09 -2.87 -7.26
C ALA A 105 3.77 -1.44 -6.83
N TYR A 106 2.55 -1.18 -6.38
CA TYR A 106 2.12 0.15 -5.95
C TYR A 106 1.08 0.05 -4.84
N ASN A 107 0.95 1.11 -4.05
CA ASN A 107 -0.14 1.24 -3.09
C ASN A 107 -1.31 1.97 -3.75
N ASP A 108 -2.51 1.40 -3.73
CA ASP A 108 -3.72 1.99 -4.34
C ASP A 108 -4.45 2.99 -3.42
N GLY A 109 -3.87 3.32 -2.26
CA GLY A 109 -4.48 4.10 -1.20
C GLY A 109 -5.07 3.24 -0.08
N SER A 110 -5.20 1.93 -0.27
CA SER A 110 -5.66 0.97 0.73
C SER A 110 -4.69 -0.19 0.93
N GLN A 111 -4.32 -0.86 -0.16
CA GLN A 111 -3.48 -2.06 -0.16
C GLN A 111 -2.41 -1.97 -1.24
N TYR A 112 -1.38 -2.82 -1.11
CA TYR A 112 -0.39 -3.01 -2.15
C TYR A 112 -0.91 -3.96 -3.21
N GLN A 113 -0.91 -3.46 -4.44
CA GLN A 113 -1.27 -4.17 -5.66
C GLN A 113 0.00 -4.49 -6.45
N VAL A 114 -0.06 -5.53 -7.28
CA VAL A 114 0.99 -5.81 -8.26
C VAL A 114 0.37 -6.00 -9.64
N LEU A 115 0.75 -5.13 -10.57
CA LEU A 115 0.37 -5.20 -11.98
C LEU A 115 1.42 -6.01 -12.75
N VAL A 116 0.95 -6.92 -13.61
CA VAL A 116 1.81 -7.63 -14.57
C VAL A 116 1.95 -6.76 -15.82
N VAL A 117 3.14 -6.19 -16.03
CA VAL A 117 3.45 -5.35 -17.19
C VAL A 117 3.90 -6.22 -18.37
N PHE A 118 4.72 -7.24 -18.08
CA PHE A 118 5.16 -8.23 -19.06
C PHE A 118 5.16 -9.63 -18.40
N PRO A 119 4.71 -10.69 -19.10
CA PRO A 119 4.08 -10.67 -20.43
C PRO A 119 2.72 -9.96 -20.43
N GLU A 120 2.26 -9.51 -21.61
CA GLU A 120 0.93 -8.88 -21.75
C GLU A 120 -0.18 -9.94 -21.61
N VAL A 121 -0.67 -10.14 -20.38
CA VAL A 121 -1.66 -11.17 -20.06
C VAL A 121 -2.99 -10.63 -19.52
N ALA A 122 -3.09 -9.31 -19.33
CA ALA A 122 -4.32 -8.64 -18.95
C ALA A 122 -5.46 -9.00 -19.94
N GLY A 123 -6.62 -9.36 -19.41
CA GLY A 123 -7.80 -9.76 -20.19
C GLY A 123 -7.70 -11.11 -20.90
N ARG A 124 -6.57 -11.83 -20.82
CA ARG A 124 -6.37 -13.14 -21.48
C ARG A 124 -6.64 -14.33 -20.57
N VAL A 125 -6.57 -14.14 -19.27
CA VAL A 125 -6.80 -15.16 -18.24
C VAL A 125 -7.69 -14.59 -17.13
N GLY A 126 -8.40 -15.45 -16.42
CA GLY A 126 -9.28 -15.06 -15.33
C GLY A 126 -8.64 -15.17 -13.94
N ALA A 127 -9.31 -14.55 -12.97
CA ALA A 127 -8.94 -14.65 -11.55
C ALA A 127 -9.12 -16.07 -11.00
N HIS A 128 -10.03 -16.85 -11.58
CA HIS A 128 -10.24 -18.25 -11.22
C HIS A 128 -9.18 -19.16 -11.84
N ASP A 129 -8.74 -18.89 -13.07
CA ASP A 129 -7.77 -19.77 -13.73
C ASP A 129 -6.33 -19.56 -13.23
N ALA A 130 -5.95 -18.29 -13.08
CA ALA A 130 -4.55 -17.91 -12.90
C ALA A 130 -4.34 -16.76 -11.91
N HIS A 131 -5.35 -16.46 -11.07
CA HIS A 131 -5.29 -15.39 -10.05
C HIS A 131 -4.86 -14.04 -10.64
N LEU A 132 -5.39 -13.71 -11.81
CA LEU A 132 -5.15 -12.43 -12.48
C LEU A 132 -6.49 -11.75 -12.81
N PHE A 133 -6.67 -10.52 -12.36
CA PHE A 133 -7.81 -9.71 -12.76
C PHE A 133 -7.70 -9.27 -14.22
N SER A 134 -8.83 -8.91 -14.82
CA SER A 134 -8.90 -8.48 -16.23
C SER A 134 -8.03 -7.26 -16.54
N ASN A 135 -7.77 -6.41 -15.55
CA ASN A 135 -6.88 -5.25 -15.66
C ASN A 135 -5.38 -5.60 -15.54
N GLY A 136 -5.03 -6.88 -15.37
CA GLY A 136 -3.65 -7.33 -15.23
C GLY A 136 -3.08 -7.26 -13.81
N CYS A 137 -3.88 -6.86 -12.81
CA CYS A 137 -3.47 -6.94 -11.42
C CYS A 137 -3.56 -8.39 -10.91
N ILE A 138 -2.54 -8.83 -10.18
CA ILE A 138 -2.57 -10.12 -9.51
C ILE A 138 -3.64 -10.08 -8.41
N CYS A 139 -4.49 -11.10 -8.39
CA CYS A 139 -5.47 -11.30 -7.34
C CYS A 139 -4.79 -12.00 -6.15
N PHE A 140 -4.58 -11.28 -5.05
CA PHE A 140 -4.03 -11.89 -3.84
C PHE A 140 -5.07 -12.49 -2.89
N GLY A 141 -6.36 -12.46 -3.25
CA GLY A 141 -7.47 -12.97 -2.45
C GLY A 141 -8.67 -12.01 -2.45
N SER A 142 -9.54 -12.10 -1.44
CA SER A 142 -10.79 -11.33 -1.36
C SER A 142 -10.62 -9.80 -1.35
N GLY A 143 -9.47 -9.30 -0.88
CA GLY A 143 -9.14 -7.87 -0.90
C GLY A 143 -8.44 -7.39 -2.17
N GLY A 144 -8.07 -8.29 -3.08
CA GLY A 144 -7.28 -7.99 -4.28
C GLY A 144 -5.80 -7.71 -4.00
N GLY A 145 -5.48 -6.98 -2.92
CA GLY A 145 -4.13 -6.57 -2.54
C GLY A 145 -3.57 -7.25 -1.28
N LEU A 146 -2.43 -6.73 -0.81
CA LEU A 146 -1.78 -7.13 0.44
C LEU A 146 -1.41 -5.91 1.31
N PRO A 147 -1.32 -6.06 2.64
CA PRO A 147 -1.14 -4.92 3.54
C PRO A 147 0.26 -4.29 3.50
N THR A 148 1.28 -5.00 3.01
CA THR A 148 2.66 -4.48 2.93
C THR A 148 3.29 -4.73 1.57
N LEU A 149 4.22 -3.84 1.18
CA LEU A 149 4.99 -3.95 -0.07
C LEU A 149 5.79 -5.26 -0.13
N GLU A 150 6.41 -5.66 0.98
CA GLU A 150 7.20 -6.89 1.07
C GLU A 150 6.33 -8.13 0.83
N GLN A 151 5.13 -8.18 1.41
CA GLN A 151 4.20 -9.30 1.17
C GLN A 151 3.74 -9.33 -0.29
N ALA A 152 3.38 -8.17 -0.85
CA ALA A 152 2.95 -8.05 -2.25
C ALA A 152 4.04 -8.54 -3.22
N TYR A 153 5.29 -8.17 -2.96
CA TYR A 153 6.45 -8.66 -3.70
C TYR A 153 6.67 -10.17 -3.53
N ALA A 154 6.71 -10.67 -2.31
CA ALA A 154 6.95 -12.09 -2.07
C ALA A 154 5.88 -12.97 -2.75
N LYS A 155 4.60 -12.55 -2.67
CA LYS A 155 3.49 -13.28 -3.30
C LYS A 155 3.48 -13.12 -4.83
N SER A 156 3.94 -11.99 -5.38
CA SER A 156 4.08 -11.83 -6.83
C SER A 156 5.18 -12.74 -7.40
N VAL A 157 6.29 -12.92 -6.69
CA VAL A 157 7.35 -13.88 -7.06
C VAL A 157 6.75 -15.29 -7.15
N LEU A 158 6.00 -15.73 -6.13
CA LEU A 158 5.30 -17.03 -6.15
C LEU A 158 4.32 -17.12 -7.32
N TRP A 159 3.56 -16.05 -7.58
CA TRP A 159 2.64 -15.98 -8.71
C TRP A 159 3.37 -16.18 -10.05
N THR A 160 4.55 -15.58 -10.28
CA THR A 160 5.28 -15.77 -11.55
C THR A 160 5.64 -17.23 -11.80
N ALA A 161 6.02 -17.98 -10.76
CA ALA A 161 6.28 -19.42 -10.89
C ALA A 161 4.99 -20.18 -11.21
N GLY A 162 3.88 -19.82 -10.55
CA GLY A 162 2.57 -20.43 -10.76
C GLY A 162 2.03 -20.17 -12.15
N PHE A 163 2.16 -18.94 -12.65
CA PHE A 163 1.73 -18.54 -13.99
C PHE A 163 2.58 -19.21 -15.07
N SER A 164 3.90 -19.30 -14.87
CA SER A 164 4.79 -20.07 -15.74
C SER A 164 4.36 -21.53 -15.85
N ALA A 165 3.98 -22.17 -14.74
CA ALA A 165 3.46 -23.54 -14.76
C ALA A 165 2.09 -23.62 -15.45
N TYR A 166 1.21 -22.65 -15.20
CA TYR A 166 -0.11 -22.54 -15.84
C TYR A 166 0.01 -22.46 -17.36
N VAL A 167 0.87 -21.61 -17.91
CA VAL A 167 1.05 -21.49 -19.37
C VAL A 167 1.48 -22.81 -20.03
N ARG A 168 2.21 -23.67 -19.30
CA ARG A 168 2.69 -24.97 -19.80
C ARG A 168 1.69 -26.10 -19.63
N THR A 169 0.82 -26.02 -18.63
CA THR A 169 0.02 -27.17 -18.15
C THR A 169 -1.49 -26.91 -18.13
N GLY A 170 -1.92 -25.66 -18.26
CA GLY A 170 -3.30 -25.22 -18.04
C GLY A 170 -3.74 -25.19 -16.58
N ASN A 171 -2.84 -25.41 -15.60
CA ASN A 171 -3.20 -25.45 -14.19
C ASN A 171 -2.25 -24.63 -13.30
N PHE A 172 -2.81 -23.74 -12.49
CA PHE A 172 -2.06 -22.93 -11.54
C PHE A 172 -1.78 -23.70 -10.25
N GLN A 173 -0.51 -24.04 -10.01
CA GLN A 173 -0.12 -25.05 -9.01
C GLN A 173 -0.19 -24.59 -7.54
N PHE A 174 -0.38 -23.29 -7.28
CA PHE A 174 -0.28 -22.72 -5.93
C PHE A 174 -1.62 -22.22 -5.38
N SER A 175 -2.71 -22.87 -5.77
CA SER A 175 -4.06 -22.57 -5.27
C SER A 175 -4.93 -23.84 -5.27
N ASN A 176 -5.75 -23.97 -4.22
CA ASN A 176 -6.77 -25.00 -4.10
C ASN A 176 -8.15 -24.52 -4.55
N ASN A 177 -8.24 -23.28 -5.05
CA ASN A 177 -9.48 -22.61 -5.46
C ASN A 177 -9.35 -22.11 -6.91
N ASN A 178 -9.00 -23.04 -7.80
CA ASN A 178 -8.96 -22.80 -9.25
C ASN A 178 -10.30 -23.21 -9.87
#